data_AF-A0A812S6G3-F1
#
_entry.id   AF-A0A812S6G3-F1
#
_cell.length_a   1.000
_cell.length_b   1.000
_cell.length_c   1.000
_cell.angle_alpha   90.00
_cell.angle_beta   90.00
_cell.angle_gamma   90.00
#
_symmetry.space_group_name_H-M   'P 1'
#
loop_
_entity.id
_entity.type
_entity.pdbx_description
1 polymer ?
#
loop_
_entity_poly.entity_id
_entity_poly.type
_entity_poly.pdbx_seq_one_letter_code
_entity_poly.pdbx_strand_id
1 'polypeptide(L)'
;MARSTFAVAVLMLMLPASARRNKDELFTMQAEAENSAARGLQADLESWLTSASVGLRQGDAEWWAKKEWWYMETCGATLSYLQHLHSVLTGSMSWSNGEAVQMTFEYARKQLDANQLLAMYNVLAHKLGLGIDAASVRAAALLKKDASPTELSDLYEMIKNTMPWLSWLVKSPEEAQALAMESAAAGCEPDKFKSAYQAHHDKKTAADEAIRASFNMQAYRYADDGKYYTASQFKGHYGDDWVAKWTASPVAQK
;
A
#
# COMPACT_ATOMS: atom_id res chain seq x y z
N MET A 1 -37.40 34.83 22.42
CA MET A 1 -36.16 34.57 23.19
C MET A 1 -35.37 33.54 22.40
N ALA A 2 -34.57 34.01 21.43
CA ALA A 2 -33.12 34.22 21.51
C ALA A 2 -32.37 33.02 20.92
N ARG A 3 -31.88 33.23 19.68
CA ARG A 3 -31.03 32.33 18.89
C ARG A 3 -29.64 32.28 19.54
N SER A 4 -29.00 31.11 19.55
CA SER A 4 -27.59 30.98 19.94
C SER A 4 -26.79 30.36 18.80
N THR A 5 -25.83 31.13 18.33
CA THR A 5 -24.83 30.85 17.29
C THR A 5 -23.49 30.90 18.02
N PHE A 6 -22.66 29.87 17.93
CA PHE A 6 -21.24 29.92 18.31
C PHE A 6 -20.47 29.18 17.19
N ALA A 7 -19.82 29.88 16.25
CA ALA A 7 -18.59 30.67 16.35
C ALA A 7 -17.33 29.79 16.36
N VAL A 8 -16.76 29.63 15.17
CA VAL A 8 -15.42 29.10 14.89
C VAL A 8 -14.39 30.11 15.38
N ALA A 9 -13.51 29.70 16.29
CA ALA A 9 -12.38 30.51 16.73
C ALA A 9 -11.17 30.25 15.83
N VAL A 10 -10.91 31.17 14.90
CA VAL A 10 -9.59 31.31 14.24
C VAL A 10 -8.76 32.25 15.10
N LEU A 11 -7.70 31.72 15.71
CA LEU A 11 -6.75 32.51 16.48
C LEU A 11 -5.79 33.21 15.49
N MET A 12 -6.11 34.45 15.10
CA MET A 12 -5.15 35.34 14.45
C MET A 12 -4.26 35.99 15.52
N LEU A 13 -3.00 35.58 15.59
CA LEU A 13 -1.97 36.33 16.31
C LEU A 13 -1.71 37.65 15.57
N MET A 14 -1.98 38.75 16.26
CA MET A 14 -1.70 40.11 15.82
C MET A 14 -0.18 40.37 15.84
N LEU A 15 0.37 40.73 14.68
CA LEU A 15 1.63 41.47 14.57
C LEU A 15 1.33 42.98 14.46
N PRO A 16 2.19 43.84 15.03
CA PRO A 16 1.94 45.27 15.15
C PRO A 16 1.94 45.99 13.79
N ALA A 17 1.05 46.98 13.69
CA ALA A 17 0.84 47.82 12.53
C ALA A 17 2.01 48.81 12.33
N SER A 18 2.94 48.46 11.45
CA SER A 18 3.85 49.42 10.83
C SER A 18 4.48 48.86 9.55
N ALA A 19 3.69 48.78 8.47
CA ALA A 19 4.14 48.86 7.08
C ALA A 19 2.93 48.70 6.13
N ARG A 20 2.31 49.82 5.74
CA ARG A 20 1.49 49.87 4.52
C ARG A 20 2.46 50.04 3.33
N ARG A 21 3.04 48.93 2.88
CA ARG A 21 3.57 48.72 1.52
C ARG A 21 3.70 47.22 1.32
N ASN A 22 3.16 46.73 0.20
CA ASN A 22 3.37 45.40 -0.37
C ASN A 22 2.72 44.20 0.35
N LYS A 23 1.39 44.14 0.33
CA LYS A 23 0.69 42.85 0.44
C LYS A 23 0.76 42.08 -0.89
N ASP A 24 0.81 42.77 -2.02
CA ASP A 24 0.91 42.12 -3.34
C ASP A 24 2.28 41.45 -3.55
N GLU A 25 3.39 42.02 -3.03
CA GLU A 25 4.72 41.38 -3.12
C GLU A 25 4.88 40.18 -2.19
N LEU A 26 4.19 40.13 -1.04
CA LEU A 26 4.28 38.97 -0.14
C LEU A 26 3.59 37.74 -0.75
N PHE A 27 2.43 37.95 -1.40
CA PHE A 27 1.73 36.89 -2.14
C PHE A 27 2.45 36.52 -3.44
N THR A 28 3.09 37.46 -4.14
CA THR A 28 3.93 37.11 -5.31
C THR A 28 5.22 36.42 -4.91
N MET A 29 5.91 36.82 -3.85
CA MET A 29 7.13 36.13 -3.39
C MET A 29 6.85 34.70 -2.91
N GLN A 30 5.71 34.47 -2.25
CA GLN A 30 5.33 33.13 -1.82
C GLN A 30 4.91 32.26 -3.02
N ALA A 31 4.14 32.81 -3.96
CA ALA A 31 3.79 32.14 -5.21
C ALA A 31 4.99 31.91 -6.16
N GLU A 32 5.99 32.80 -6.13
CA GLU A 32 7.25 32.67 -6.87
C GLU A 32 8.20 31.67 -6.21
N ALA A 33 8.24 31.60 -4.88
CA ALA A 33 8.98 30.59 -4.13
C ALA A 33 8.37 29.20 -4.34
N GLU A 34 7.05 29.09 -4.29
CA GLU A 34 6.31 27.85 -4.60
C GLU A 34 6.51 27.46 -6.08
N ASN A 35 6.45 28.41 -7.03
CA ASN A 35 6.79 28.15 -8.44
C ASN A 35 8.26 27.75 -8.64
N SER A 36 9.19 28.33 -7.87
CA SER A 36 10.62 28.02 -7.98
C SER A 36 10.93 26.64 -7.40
N ALA A 37 10.28 26.26 -6.30
CA ALA A 37 10.39 24.93 -5.71
C ALA A 37 9.77 23.85 -6.61
N ALA A 38 8.59 24.12 -7.18
CA ALA A 38 7.93 23.27 -8.17
C ALA A 38 8.79 23.06 -9.42
N ARG A 39 9.40 24.14 -9.95
CA ARG A 39 10.35 24.04 -11.08
C ARG A 39 11.61 23.27 -10.71
N GLY A 40 12.10 23.41 -9.48
CA GLY A 40 13.24 22.62 -8.97
C GLY A 40 12.93 21.13 -8.96
N LEU A 41 11.80 20.73 -8.38
CA LEU A 41 11.40 19.32 -8.29
C LEU A 41 11.17 18.69 -9.66
N GLN A 42 10.54 19.43 -10.60
CA GLN A 42 10.35 18.97 -11.96
C GLN A 42 11.70 18.75 -12.67
N ALA A 43 12.64 19.69 -12.54
CA ALA A 43 13.96 19.58 -13.14
C ALA A 43 14.79 18.42 -12.55
N ASP A 44 14.71 18.22 -11.23
CA ASP A 44 15.38 17.11 -10.55
C ASP A 44 14.83 15.75 -11.02
N LEU A 45 13.50 15.66 -11.20
CA LEU A 45 12.83 14.47 -11.70
C LEU A 45 13.22 14.18 -13.16
N GLU A 46 13.24 15.19 -14.03
CA GLU A 46 13.70 15.07 -15.42
C GLU A 46 15.16 14.63 -15.50
N SER A 47 16.04 15.23 -14.68
CA SER A 47 17.46 14.87 -14.62
C SER A 47 17.66 13.42 -14.18
N TRP A 48 16.86 12.92 -13.24
CA TRP A 48 16.93 11.52 -12.84
C TRP A 48 16.41 10.59 -13.94
N LEU A 49 15.29 10.91 -14.58
CA LEU A 49 14.69 10.09 -15.64
C LEU A 49 15.59 9.98 -16.89
N THR A 50 16.39 11.01 -17.18
CA THR A 50 17.39 10.99 -18.25
C THR A 50 18.73 10.36 -17.84
N SER A 51 18.95 10.14 -16.55
CA SER A 51 20.20 9.56 -16.04
C SER A 51 20.43 8.14 -16.57
N ALA A 52 21.68 7.67 -16.53
CA ALA A 52 22.03 6.31 -16.94
C ALA A 52 21.27 5.20 -16.17
N SER A 53 20.75 5.51 -14.97
CA SER A 53 19.97 4.55 -14.17
C SER A 53 18.57 4.26 -14.71
N VAL A 54 17.99 5.20 -15.46
CA VAL A 54 16.65 5.09 -16.06
C VAL A 54 16.76 5.05 -17.58
N GLY A 55 17.48 6.01 -18.16
CA GLY A 55 17.84 6.03 -19.58
C GLY A 55 16.69 6.41 -20.51
N LEU A 56 15.70 7.18 -20.04
CA LEU A 56 14.67 7.72 -20.92
C LEU A 56 15.24 8.77 -21.87
N ARG A 57 14.64 8.89 -23.06
CA ARG A 57 14.90 10.00 -23.96
C ARG A 57 14.41 11.29 -23.31
N GLN A 58 15.08 12.39 -23.62
CA GLN A 58 14.79 13.68 -23.00
C GLN A 58 13.31 14.09 -23.11
N GLY A 59 12.68 13.94 -24.28
CA GLY A 59 11.26 14.24 -24.44
C GLY A 59 10.31 13.38 -23.60
N ASP A 60 10.65 12.10 -23.38
CA ASP A 60 9.85 11.20 -22.54
C ASP A 60 10.04 11.53 -21.05
N ALA A 61 11.27 11.86 -20.66
CA ALA A 61 11.60 12.30 -19.31
C ALA A 61 10.91 13.63 -18.96
N GLU A 62 10.94 14.62 -19.86
CA GLU A 62 10.21 15.88 -19.72
C GLU A 62 8.71 15.65 -19.56
N TRP A 63 8.14 14.74 -20.37
CA TRP A 63 6.72 14.40 -20.30
C TRP A 63 6.34 13.80 -18.94
N TRP A 64 7.09 12.80 -18.47
CA TRP A 64 6.87 12.18 -17.16
C TRP A 64 7.07 13.17 -16.03
N ALA A 65 8.13 13.97 -16.08
CA ALA A 65 8.42 14.97 -15.07
C ALA A 65 7.28 15.98 -14.95
N LYS A 66 6.82 16.54 -16.08
CA LYS A 66 5.68 17.47 -16.13
C LYS A 66 4.36 16.83 -15.69
N LYS A 67 4.19 15.53 -15.94
CA LYS A 67 2.98 14.79 -15.57
C LYS A 67 2.91 14.45 -14.09
N GLU A 68 4.04 14.16 -13.45
CA GLU A 68 4.08 13.53 -12.13
C GLU A 68 4.64 14.41 -11.01
N TRP A 69 5.31 15.53 -11.32
CA TRP A 69 5.93 16.39 -10.29
C TRP A 69 4.92 16.87 -9.22
N TRP A 70 3.68 17.21 -9.63
CA TRP A 70 2.64 17.69 -8.72
C TRP A 70 2.23 16.60 -7.71
N TYR A 71 2.32 15.32 -8.08
CA TYR A 71 2.03 14.21 -7.18
C TYR A 71 3.07 14.14 -6.05
N MET A 72 4.34 14.34 -6.38
CA MET A 72 5.42 14.36 -5.39
C MET A 72 5.23 15.50 -4.38
N GLU A 73 4.80 16.67 -4.85
CA GLU A 73 4.50 17.81 -3.99
C GLU A 73 3.29 17.55 -3.08
N THR A 74 2.20 17.04 -3.65
CA THR A 74 0.94 16.83 -2.90
C THR A 74 0.97 15.65 -1.94
N CYS A 75 1.71 14.59 -2.27
CA CYS A 75 1.78 13.38 -1.45
C CYS A 75 3.09 13.26 -0.65
N GLY A 76 3.99 14.25 -0.75
CA GLY A 76 5.27 14.27 -0.04
C GLY A 76 6.25 13.18 -0.49
N ALA A 77 6.05 12.60 -1.68
CA ALA A 77 6.95 11.58 -2.21
C ALA A 77 8.28 12.21 -2.61
N THR A 78 9.39 11.71 -2.06
CA THR A 78 10.73 12.23 -2.36
C THR A 78 11.33 11.59 -3.61
N LEU A 79 12.27 12.28 -4.25
CA LEU A 79 13.01 11.70 -5.39
C LEU A 79 13.78 10.44 -4.97
N SER A 80 14.35 10.43 -3.76
CA SER A 80 15.05 9.26 -3.20
C SER A 80 14.14 8.05 -3.05
N TYR A 81 12.87 8.26 -2.66
CA TYR A 81 11.88 7.21 -2.58
C TYR A 81 11.57 6.62 -3.96
N LEU A 82 11.35 7.48 -4.98
CA LEU A 82 11.11 7.02 -6.35
C LEU A 82 12.31 6.27 -6.94
N GLN A 83 13.53 6.76 -6.70
CA GLN A 83 14.77 6.12 -7.11
C GLN A 83 14.92 4.72 -6.51
N HIS A 84 14.64 4.59 -5.21
CA HIS A 84 14.71 3.30 -4.51
C HIS A 84 13.67 2.32 -5.06
N LEU A 85 12.43 2.77 -5.24
CA LEU A 85 11.35 1.97 -5.81
C LEU A 85 11.66 1.51 -7.24
N HIS A 86 12.17 2.40 -8.09
CA HIS A 86 12.61 2.07 -9.43
C HIS A 86 13.74 1.03 -9.42
N SER A 87 14.73 1.19 -8.52
CA SER A 87 15.84 0.24 -8.38
C SER A 87 15.37 -1.15 -7.99
N VAL A 88 14.35 -1.27 -7.13
CA VAL A 88 13.75 -2.58 -6.77
C VAL A 88 13.08 -3.21 -7.98
N LEU A 89 12.35 -2.41 -8.76
CA LEU A 89 11.61 -2.88 -9.94
C LEU A 89 12.56 -3.40 -11.03
N THR A 90 13.61 -2.64 -11.37
CA THR A 90 14.53 -3.03 -12.45
C THR A 90 15.57 -4.06 -12.00
N GLY A 91 16.05 -3.95 -10.76
CA GLY A 91 17.13 -4.81 -10.25
C GLY A 91 16.66 -6.18 -9.77
N SER A 92 15.58 -6.24 -9.00
CA SER A 92 15.14 -7.48 -8.34
C SER A 92 13.93 -8.13 -9.01
N MET A 93 13.04 -7.32 -9.58
CA MET A 93 11.79 -7.78 -10.18
C MET A 93 11.85 -7.85 -11.71
N SER A 94 13.03 -7.59 -12.29
CA SER A 94 13.34 -7.74 -13.73
C SER A 94 12.45 -6.93 -14.69
N TRP A 95 11.89 -5.81 -14.23
CA TRP A 95 11.13 -4.91 -15.10
C TRP A 95 12.07 -4.20 -16.07
N SER A 96 11.64 -3.99 -17.32
CA SER A 96 12.36 -3.10 -18.22
C SER A 96 12.33 -1.67 -17.68
N ASN A 97 13.34 -0.86 -17.96
CA ASN A 97 13.38 0.53 -17.48
C ASN A 97 12.11 1.33 -17.86
N GLY A 98 11.59 1.14 -19.08
CA GLY A 98 10.38 1.83 -19.53
C GLY A 98 9.13 1.46 -18.71
N GLU A 99 8.93 0.17 -18.46
CA GLU A 99 7.80 -0.30 -17.65
C GLU A 99 7.99 0.03 -16.17
N ALA A 100 9.23 -0.05 -15.67
CA ALA A 100 9.58 0.27 -14.30
C ALA A 100 9.28 1.74 -13.97
N VAL A 101 9.49 2.69 -14.89
CA VAL A 101 9.10 4.10 -14.68
C VAL A 101 7.60 4.23 -14.44
N GLN A 102 6.78 3.61 -15.30
CA GLN A 102 5.33 3.63 -15.13
C GLN A 102 4.91 3.02 -13.78
N MET A 103 5.47 1.85 -13.45
CA MET A 103 5.15 1.16 -12.20
C MET A 103 5.65 1.91 -10.96
N THR A 104 6.79 2.60 -11.05
CA THR A 104 7.32 3.43 -9.98
C THR A 104 6.30 4.49 -9.58
N PHE A 105 5.75 5.23 -10.54
CA PHE A 105 4.73 6.23 -10.25
C PHE A 105 3.40 5.59 -9.80
N GLU A 106 2.98 4.46 -10.38
CA GLU A 106 1.77 3.76 -9.94
C GLU A 106 1.87 3.29 -8.48
N TYR A 107 3.01 2.72 -8.10
CA TYR A 107 3.26 2.20 -6.76
C TYR A 107 3.50 3.31 -5.76
N ALA A 108 4.17 4.40 -6.18
CA ALA A 108 4.30 5.61 -5.39
C ALA A 108 2.93 6.20 -5.02
N ARG A 109 1.99 6.29 -5.97
CA ARG A 109 0.59 6.72 -5.71
C ARG A 109 -0.15 5.87 -4.70
N LYS A 110 0.25 4.60 -4.59
CA LYS A 110 -0.33 3.65 -3.64
C LYS A 110 0.49 3.57 -2.35
N GLN A 111 1.49 4.45 -2.19
CA GLN A 111 2.38 4.54 -1.04
C GLN A 111 3.02 3.20 -0.66
N LEU A 112 3.34 2.38 -1.67
CA LEU A 112 3.98 1.09 -1.41
C LEU A 112 5.42 1.32 -0.95
N ASP A 113 5.77 0.73 0.19
CA ASP A 113 7.15 0.72 0.66
C ASP A 113 8.00 -0.22 -0.21
N ALA A 114 9.10 0.29 -0.74
CA ALA A 114 9.96 -0.45 -1.67
C ALA A 114 10.64 -1.66 -0.99
N ASN A 115 10.97 -1.58 0.30
CA ASN A 115 11.58 -2.69 1.03
C ASN A 115 10.55 -3.79 1.29
N GLN A 116 9.32 -3.42 1.67
CA GLN A 116 8.21 -4.37 1.79
C GLN A 116 7.87 -5.01 0.45
N LEU A 117 7.90 -4.25 -0.65
CA LEU A 117 7.71 -4.77 -2.01
C LEU A 117 8.75 -5.83 -2.35
N LEU A 118 10.02 -5.54 -2.12
CA LEU A 118 11.12 -6.49 -2.34
C LEU A 118 10.99 -7.73 -1.43
N ALA A 119 10.67 -7.54 -0.15
CA ALA A 119 10.49 -8.64 0.80
C ALA A 119 9.33 -9.56 0.38
N MET A 120 8.18 -8.98 0.01
CA MET A 120 7.02 -9.72 -0.47
C MET A 120 7.35 -10.49 -1.76
N TYR A 121 8.03 -9.83 -2.71
CA TYR A 121 8.49 -10.46 -3.94
C TYR A 121 9.40 -11.66 -3.67
N ASN A 122 10.37 -11.52 -2.77
CA ASN A 122 11.30 -12.60 -2.43
C ASN A 122 10.60 -13.79 -1.78
N VAL A 123 9.61 -13.56 -0.92
CA VAL A 123 8.77 -14.63 -0.36
C VAL A 123 8.03 -15.36 -1.48
N LEU A 124 7.39 -14.62 -2.39
CA LEU A 124 6.64 -15.21 -3.49
C LEU A 124 7.52 -15.99 -4.46
N ALA A 125 8.64 -15.42 -4.91
CA ALA A 125 9.52 -16.00 -5.90
C ALA A 125 10.35 -17.15 -5.33
N HIS A 126 10.96 -16.98 -4.16
CA HIS A 126 11.95 -17.93 -3.64
C HIS A 126 11.37 -18.92 -2.63
N LYS A 127 10.45 -18.52 -1.76
CA LYS A 127 9.85 -19.44 -0.78
C LYS A 127 8.66 -20.19 -1.37
N LEU A 128 7.75 -19.45 -1.99
CA LEU A 128 6.54 -20.03 -2.59
C LEU A 128 6.83 -20.62 -3.98
N GLY A 129 7.88 -20.17 -4.67
CA GLY A 129 8.29 -20.75 -5.96
C GLY A 129 7.48 -20.24 -7.16
N LEU A 130 6.92 -19.04 -7.07
CA LEU A 130 6.22 -18.41 -8.20
C LEU A 130 7.23 -17.93 -9.25
N GLY A 131 6.83 -17.99 -10.53
CA GLY A 131 7.58 -17.34 -11.61
C GLY A 131 7.70 -15.83 -11.38
N ILE A 132 8.78 -15.23 -11.90
CA ILE A 132 9.17 -13.82 -11.68
C ILE A 132 8.00 -12.86 -11.96
N ASP A 133 7.33 -13.01 -13.10
CA ASP A 133 6.22 -12.15 -13.50
C ASP A 133 5.04 -12.26 -12.52
N ALA A 134 4.69 -13.50 -12.15
CA ALA A 134 3.60 -13.77 -11.23
C ALA A 134 3.89 -13.26 -9.82
N ALA A 135 5.13 -13.45 -9.33
CA ALA A 135 5.57 -12.95 -8.04
C ALA A 135 5.53 -11.41 -8.01
N SER A 136 5.97 -10.77 -9.09
CA SER A 136 6.02 -9.31 -9.20
C SER A 136 4.65 -8.65 -9.13
N VAL A 137 3.69 -9.17 -9.90
CA VAL A 137 2.30 -8.67 -9.89
C VAL A 137 1.62 -8.95 -8.55
N ARG A 138 1.82 -10.15 -7.99
CA ARG A 138 1.20 -10.54 -6.71
C ARG A 138 1.77 -9.77 -5.52
N ALA A 139 3.05 -9.43 -5.51
CA ALA A 139 3.68 -8.70 -4.41
C ALA A 139 2.97 -7.37 -4.16
N ALA A 140 2.80 -6.56 -5.21
CA ALA A 140 2.10 -5.30 -5.11
C ALA A 140 0.60 -5.47 -4.78
N ALA A 141 -0.05 -6.54 -5.28
CA ALA A 141 -1.46 -6.80 -4.98
C ALA A 141 -1.69 -7.18 -3.51
N LEU A 142 -0.76 -7.91 -2.89
CA LEU A 142 -0.82 -8.31 -1.49
C LEU A 142 -0.52 -7.15 -0.55
N LEU A 143 0.48 -6.33 -0.86
CA LEU A 143 0.80 -5.14 -0.04
C LEU A 143 -0.32 -4.10 -0.04
N LYS A 144 -1.06 -3.94 -1.15
CA LYS A 144 -2.27 -3.10 -1.20
C LYS A 144 -3.38 -3.58 -0.25
N LYS A 145 -3.31 -4.82 0.20
CA LYS A 145 -4.25 -5.42 1.16
C LYS A 145 -3.69 -5.45 2.58
N ASP A 146 -2.54 -4.80 2.81
CA ASP A 146 -1.77 -4.79 4.05
C ASP A 146 -1.25 -6.17 4.48
N ALA A 147 -1.03 -7.08 3.51
CA ALA A 147 -0.43 -8.37 3.80
C ALA A 147 1.04 -8.21 4.18
N SER A 148 1.46 -8.85 5.27
CA SER A 148 2.86 -8.88 5.70
C SER A 148 3.66 -9.96 4.97
N PRO A 149 4.85 -9.66 4.44
CA PRO A 149 5.74 -10.67 3.86
C PRO A 149 6.11 -11.79 4.85
N THR A 150 6.32 -11.42 6.12
CA THR A 150 6.68 -12.37 7.18
C THR A 150 5.51 -13.28 7.49
N GLU A 151 4.30 -12.74 7.65
CA GLU A 151 3.10 -13.56 7.91
C GLU A 151 2.81 -14.51 6.75
N LEU A 152 2.97 -14.05 5.50
CA LEU A 152 2.82 -14.92 4.33
C LEU A 152 3.82 -16.08 4.34
N SER A 153 5.08 -15.79 4.63
CA SER A 153 6.14 -16.80 4.75
C SER A 153 5.78 -17.83 5.81
N ASP A 154 5.39 -17.37 7.00
CA ASP A 154 5.09 -18.23 8.14
C ASP A 154 3.82 -19.06 7.92
N LEU A 155 2.79 -18.48 7.32
CA LEU A 155 1.57 -19.19 6.88
C LEU A 155 1.92 -20.31 5.90
N TYR A 156 2.73 -20.02 4.88
CA TYR A 156 3.10 -21.02 3.88
C TYR A 156 3.93 -22.15 4.49
N GLU A 157 4.92 -21.82 5.32
CA GLU A 157 5.74 -22.83 6.02
C GLU A 157 4.89 -23.68 6.97
N MET A 158 3.95 -23.06 7.69
CA MET A 158 3.03 -23.77 8.56
C MET A 158 2.13 -24.74 7.78
N ILE A 159 1.53 -24.28 6.69
CA ILE A 159 0.65 -25.09 5.83
C ILE A 159 1.43 -26.27 5.23
N LYS A 160 2.68 -26.05 4.81
CA LYS A 160 3.52 -27.06 4.16
C LYS A 160 4.15 -28.06 5.14
N ASN A 161 4.70 -27.59 6.25
CA ASN A 161 5.62 -28.37 7.11
C ASN A 161 5.01 -28.78 8.44
N THR A 162 4.18 -27.93 9.07
CA THR A 162 3.80 -28.10 10.47
C THR A 162 2.60 -29.02 10.66
N MET A 163 1.93 -29.41 9.57
CA MET A 163 0.76 -30.28 9.66
C MET A 163 0.88 -31.47 8.70
N PRO A 164 1.64 -32.52 9.07
CA PRO A 164 1.63 -33.80 8.33
C PRO A 164 0.22 -34.39 8.18
N TRP A 165 -0.65 -34.11 9.16
CA TRP A 165 -2.07 -34.46 9.14
C TRP A 165 -2.92 -33.53 8.25
N LEU A 166 -2.38 -32.45 7.67
CA LEU A 166 -3.00 -31.67 6.59
C LEU A 166 -2.59 -32.13 5.20
N SER A 167 -1.77 -33.17 5.06
CA SER A 167 -1.36 -33.71 3.75
C SER A 167 -2.55 -34.12 2.85
N TRP A 168 -3.72 -34.43 3.44
CA TRP A 168 -4.95 -34.68 2.69
C TRP A 168 -5.68 -33.39 2.25
N LEU A 169 -5.41 -32.28 2.93
CA LEU A 169 -6.09 -31.00 2.80
C LEU A 169 -5.45 -30.09 1.74
N VAL A 170 -4.13 -30.18 1.61
CA VAL A 170 -3.33 -29.45 0.63
C VAL A 170 -2.62 -30.50 -0.20
N LYS A 171 -3.20 -30.79 -1.36
CA LYS A 171 -2.79 -31.90 -2.23
C LYS A 171 -1.65 -31.51 -3.15
N SER A 172 -1.40 -30.20 -3.27
CA SER A 172 -0.34 -29.68 -4.12
C SER A 172 0.30 -28.40 -3.53
N PRO A 173 1.54 -28.07 -3.92
CA PRO A 173 2.17 -26.80 -3.58
C PRO A 173 1.34 -25.58 -3.99
N GLU A 174 0.62 -25.64 -5.10
CA GLU A 174 -0.21 -24.56 -5.61
C GLU A 174 -1.40 -24.26 -4.69
N GLU A 175 -2.05 -25.30 -4.14
CA GLU A 175 -3.10 -25.13 -3.13
C GLU A 175 -2.54 -24.49 -1.85
N ALA A 176 -1.32 -24.87 -1.45
CA ALA A 176 -0.64 -24.29 -0.28
C ALA A 176 -0.36 -22.80 -0.49
N GLN A 177 0.16 -22.45 -1.66
CA GLN A 177 0.44 -21.07 -2.06
C GLN A 177 -0.83 -20.23 -2.06
N ALA A 178 -1.89 -20.73 -2.70
CA ALA A 178 -3.16 -20.01 -2.80
C ALA A 178 -3.75 -19.73 -1.41
N LEU A 179 -3.81 -20.75 -0.55
CA LEU A 179 -4.32 -20.61 0.81
C LEU A 179 -3.48 -19.64 1.64
N ALA A 180 -2.15 -19.72 1.57
CA ALA A 180 -1.27 -18.80 2.29
C ALA A 180 -1.45 -17.35 1.81
N MET A 181 -1.52 -17.12 0.50
CA MET A 181 -1.74 -15.78 -0.07
C MET A 181 -3.11 -15.22 0.28
N GLU A 182 -4.18 -16.02 0.21
CA GLU A 182 -5.53 -15.60 0.61
C GLU A 182 -5.60 -15.26 2.10
N SER A 183 -4.98 -16.09 2.94
CA SER A 183 -4.94 -15.88 4.39
C SER A 183 -4.13 -14.62 4.74
N ALA A 184 -2.96 -14.41 4.14
CA ALA A 184 -2.15 -13.21 4.34
C ALA A 184 -2.85 -11.96 3.81
N ALA A 185 -3.52 -12.03 2.65
CA ALA A 185 -4.30 -10.94 2.09
C ALA A 185 -5.48 -10.53 2.98
N ALA A 186 -6.07 -11.50 3.67
CA ALA A 186 -7.12 -11.25 4.64
C ALA A 186 -6.57 -10.74 5.98
N GLY A 187 -5.23 -10.78 6.17
CA GLY A 187 -4.49 -10.36 7.35
C GLY A 187 -4.55 -11.38 8.50
N CYS A 188 -4.65 -12.65 8.15
CA CYS A 188 -4.69 -13.75 9.09
C CYS A 188 -3.31 -14.00 9.70
N GLU A 189 -3.22 -14.02 11.02
CA GLU A 189 -2.00 -14.41 11.71
C GLU A 189 -1.83 -15.94 11.67
N PRO A 190 -0.61 -16.46 11.45
CA PRO A 190 -0.38 -17.90 11.34
C PRO A 190 -0.88 -18.68 12.57
N ASP A 191 -0.54 -18.24 13.78
CA ASP A 191 -0.88 -18.96 15.01
C ASP A 191 -2.40 -19.03 15.24
N LYS A 192 -3.10 -17.94 14.93
CA LYS A 192 -4.57 -17.88 15.03
C LYS A 192 -5.22 -18.83 14.02
N PHE A 193 -4.69 -18.88 12.80
CA PHE A 193 -5.14 -19.84 11.79
C PHE A 193 -4.96 -21.28 12.26
N LYS A 194 -3.79 -21.60 12.81
CA LYS A 194 -3.48 -22.93 13.35
C LYS A 194 -4.46 -23.33 14.44
N SER A 195 -4.67 -22.48 15.44
CA SER A 195 -5.57 -22.76 16.55
C SER A 195 -7.01 -22.95 16.09
N ALA A 196 -7.52 -22.07 15.22
CA ALA A 196 -8.88 -22.19 14.70
C ALA A 196 -9.06 -23.45 13.85
N TYR A 197 -8.07 -23.79 13.02
CA TYR A 197 -8.13 -25.00 12.22
C TYR A 197 -8.07 -26.29 13.06
N GLN A 198 -7.28 -26.31 14.14
CA GLN A 198 -7.26 -27.43 15.08
C GLN A 198 -8.60 -27.64 15.81
N ALA A 199 -9.35 -26.57 16.05
CA ALA A 199 -10.64 -26.64 16.71
C ALA A 199 -11.76 -27.13 15.78
N HIS A 200 -11.75 -26.69 14.52
CA HIS A 200 -12.88 -26.89 13.61
C HIS A 200 -12.65 -27.91 12.50
N HIS A 201 -11.39 -28.16 12.14
CA HIS A 201 -11.01 -28.99 10.99
C HIS A 201 -11.68 -28.56 9.67
N ASP A 202 -12.08 -27.29 9.55
CA ASP A 202 -12.68 -26.68 8.36
C ASP A 202 -11.92 -25.41 7.96
N LYS A 203 -11.52 -25.32 6.69
CA LYS A 203 -10.70 -24.21 6.18
C LYS A 203 -11.40 -22.87 6.29
N LYS A 204 -12.67 -22.83 5.88
CA LYS A 204 -13.44 -21.58 5.81
C LYS A 204 -13.66 -21.05 7.21
N THR A 205 -14.08 -21.92 8.13
CA THR A 205 -14.29 -21.59 9.54
C THR A 205 -12.98 -21.15 10.21
N ALA A 206 -11.87 -21.84 9.93
CA ALA A 206 -10.57 -21.47 10.48
C ALA A 206 -10.10 -20.08 10.00
N ALA A 207 -10.21 -19.79 8.69
CA ALA A 207 -9.90 -18.48 8.14
C ALA A 207 -10.81 -17.41 8.73
N ASP A 208 -12.12 -17.66 8.80
CA ASP A 208 -13.11 -16.76 9.37
C ASP A 208 -12.77 -16.35 10.81
N GLU A 209 -12.48 -17.34 11.65
CA GLU A 209 -12.16 -17.11 13.06
C GLU A 209 -10.81 -16.45 13.23
N ALA A 210 -9.81 -16.88 12.46
CA ALA A 210 -8.47 -16.33 12.55
C ALA A 210 -8.41 -14.88 12.09
N ILE A 211 -9.09 -14.50 11.00
CA ILE A 211 -9.21 -13.10 10.57
C ILE A 211 -9.91 -12.26 11.66
N ARG A 212 -10.99 -12.77 12.26
CA ARG A 212 -11.67 -12.07 13.36
C ARG A 212 -10.80 -11.91 14.58
N ALA A 213 -10.03 -12.94 14.94
CA ALA A 213 -9.12 -12.93 16.07
C ALA A 213 -7.89 -12.05 15.81
N SER A 214 -7.40 -11.99 14.56
CA SER A 214 -6.34 -11.08 14.10
C SER A 214 -6.74 -9.63 14.25
N PHE A 215 -7.96 -9.28 13.84
CA PHE A 215 -8.41 -7.89 13.75
C PHE A 215 -9.36 -7.44 14.84
N ASN A 216 -9.48 -8.18 15.95
CA ASN A 216 -10.45 -7.85 16.99
C ASN A 216 -10.21 -6.43 17.52
N MET A 217 -11.04 -5.47 17.05
CA MET A 217 -10.99 -4.02 17.32
C MET A 217 -9.76 -3.26 16.79
N GLN A 218 -8.87 -3.90 16.01
CA GLN A 218 -7.58 -3.33 15.61
C GLN A 218 -7.52 -2.83 14.17
N ALA A 219 -8.30 -3.38 13.25
CA ALA A 219 -8.43 -2.87 11.89
C ALA A 219 -9.88 -2.62 11.51
N TYR A 220 -10.08 -1.60 10.68
CA TYR A 220 -11.35 -1.22 10.11
C TYR A 220 -11.21 -1.25 8.59
N ARG A 221 -12.25 -1.71 7.88
CA ARG A 221 -12.31 -1.66 6.41
C ARG A 221 -13.61 -1.02 5.97
N TYR A 222 -13.56 -0.27 4.87
CA TYR A 222 -14.75 0.34 4.27
C TYR A 222 -15.62 -0.72 3.59
N ALA A 223 -16.89 -0.78 3.94
CA ALA A 223 -17.90 -1.54 3.22
C ALA A 223 -18.41 -0.76 2.00
N ASP A 224 -19.21 -1.44 1.17
CA ASP A 224 -19.85 -0.89 -0.04
C ASP A 224 -20.81 0.27 0.27
N ASP A 225 -21.26 0.42 1.53
CA ASP A 225 -22.08 1.55 1.99
C ASP A 225 -21.26 2.78 2.40
N GLY A 226 -19.93 2.73 2.22
CA GLY A 226 -18.99 3.80 2.56
C GLY A 226 -18.69 3.93 4.05
N LYS A 227 -19.25 3.08 4.91
CA LYS A 227 -18.91 3.05 6.34
C LYS A 227 -17.80 2.07 6.61
N TYR A 228 -17.02 2.33 7.64
CA TYR A 228 -15.99 1.39 8.09
C TYR A 228 -16.52 0.48 9.19
N TYR A 229 -16.08 -0.77 9.16
CA TYR A 229 -16.49 -1.81 10.10
C TYR A 229 -15.27 -2.57 10.64
N THR A 230 -15.35 -3.02 11.89
CA THR A 230 -14.44 -4.06 12.40
C THR A 230 -14.71 -5.39 11.70
N ALA A 231 -13.77 -6.34 11.72
CA ALA A 231 -13.97 -7.67 11.11
C ALA A 231 -15.25 -8.38 11.61
N SER A 232 -15.55 -8.30 12.92
CA SER A 232 -16.76 -8.88 13.50
C SER A 232 -18.04 -8.24 12.97
N GLN A 233 -18.07 -6.91 12.81
CA GLN A 233 -19.23 -6.21 12.24
C GLN A 233 -19.34 -6.45 10.73
N PHE A 234 -18.22 -6.56 10.03
CA PHE A 234 -18.15 -6.85 8.61
C PHE A 234 -18.77 -8.22 8.30
N LYS A 235 -18.48 -9.24 9.13
CA LYS A 235 -19.17 -10.54 9.07
C LYS A 235 -20.67 -10.42 9.29
N GLY A 236 -21.10 -9.63 10.27
CA GLY A 236 -22.53 -9.38 10.50
C GLY A 236 -23.23 -8.71 9.31
N HIS A 237 -22.52 -7.82 8.59
CA HIS A 237 -23.07 -7.10 7.45
C HIS A 237 -23.16 -7.95 6.17
N TYR A 238 -22.13 -8.74 5.87
CA TYR A 238 -22.00 -9.47 4.60
C TYR A 238 -22.29 -10.98 4.70
N GLY A 239 -22.49 -11.53 5.90
CA GLY A 239 -22.79 -12.95 6.07
C GLY A 239 -21.66 -13.84 5.56
N ASP A 240 -21.98 -14.85 4.75
CA ASP A 240 -21.03 -15.88 4.31
C ASP A 240 -19.96 -15.41 3.30
N ASP A 241 -20.18 -14.26 2.67
CA ASP A 241 -19.27 -13.66 1.67
C ASP A 241 -18.31 -12.62 2.27
N TRP A 242 -18.38 -12.44 3.58
CA TRP A 242 -17.70 -11.33 4.25
C TRP A 242 -16.17 -11.36 4.10
N VAL A 243 -15.51 -12.54 4.07
CA VAL A 243 -14.04 -12.62 3.90
C VAL A 243 -13.61 -12.14 2.52
N ALA A 244 -14.34 -12.53 1.48
CA ALA A 244 -14.05 -12.09 0.12
C ALA A 244 -14.22 -10.57 0.00
N LYS A 245 -15.30 -10.04 0.59
CA LYS A 245 -15.57 -8.60 0.66
C LYS A 245 -14.53 -7.86 1.50
N TRP A 246 -14.17 -8.38 2.66
CA TRP A 246 -13.15 -7.82 3.56
C TRP A 246 -11.80 -7.70 2.86
N THR A 247 -11.36 -8.77 2.21
CA THR A 247 -10.08 -8.83 1.50
C THR A 247 -10.03 -7.92 0.27
N ALA A 248 -11.18 -7.63 -0.35
CA ALA A 248 -11.29 -6.67 -1.45
C ALA A 248 -11.47 -5.22 -0.98
N SER A 249 -11.84 -5.01 0.28
CA SER A 249 -12.18 -3.69 0.81
C SER A 249 -10.94 -2.90 1.21
N PRO A 250 -10.91 -1.58 0.94
CA PRO A 250 -9.83 -0.72 1.40
C PRO A 250 -9.73 -0.71 2.93
N VAL A 251 -8.51 -0.66 3.44
CA VAL A 251 -8.24 -0.46 4.87
C VAL A 251 -8.55 0.98 5.24
N ALA A 252 -9.32 1.16 6.31
CA ALA A 252 -9.64 2.48 6.84
C ALA A 252 -8.48 2.91 7.76
N GLN A 253 -7.75 3.93 7.33
CA GLN A 253 -6.76 4.61 8.17
C GLN A 253 -7.51 5.48 9.20
N LYS A 254 -7.13 5.36 10.48
CA LYS A 254 -7.59 6.26 11.55
C LYS A 254 -6.73 7.51 11.61
#